data_AF-A0A5D0QN05-F1
#
_entry.id   AF-A0A5D0QN05-F1
#
_cell.length_a   1.000
_cell.length_b   1.000
_cell.length_c   1.000
_cell.angle_alpha   90.00
_cell.angle_beta   90.00
_cell.angle_gamma   90.00
#
_symmetry.space_group_name_H-M   'P 1'
#
loop_
_entity.id
_entity.type
_entity.pdbx_description
1 polymer ?
#
loop_
_entity_poly.entity_id
_entity_poly.type
_entity_poly.pdbx_seq_one_letter_code
_entity_poly.pdbx_strand_id
1 'polypeptide(L)'
;MIRWRKGEVVRIRREWPGAVELDVTVPEGECRALAYPPLVGRPEPGDEVLLNTTALAMGLGTGGYAMVVAVPNRLPEDPQGPGHLVKARYTPLQATVQGADEQDSPYHARLREADSLDGMPVIVADLHSALAPILCGLYAARPGVRVAYVMQDGGALPVWFSMAAARLREEGWLAGVVTVGQSFGGDLEAVTVHTGLLAARHVLEAEVAVVTQGPGNLGTGTRWGFSGVAAGEAVNAAGVLRGLPVASLRVSEGDRRERHYGVSHHSLTAYGRVALSPAQVPVPELPGEFGVRVRDQAELLAVRHRLVPVPVDGLREALEASPVRLSTMGRSLEEDLPYFLAAASAGRLTASLLS
;
A
#
# COMPACT_ATOMS: atom_id res chain seq x y z
N MET A 1 -19.82 3.99 -14.62
CA MET A 1 -20.96 4.87 -14.28
C MET A 1 -21.24 4.77 -12.78
N ILE A 2 -21.73 5.86 -12.15
CA ILE A 2 -21.88 5.97 -10.68
C ILE A 2 -23.35 5.76 -10.26
N ARG A 3 -23.58 4.95 -9.22
CA ARG A 3 -24.87 4.80 -8.54
C ARG A 3 -24.92 5.80 -7.38
N TRP A 4 -25.70 6.85 -7.55
CA TRP A 4 -25.85 7.91 -6.56
C TRP A 4 -26.97 7.62 -5.56
N ARG A 5 -26.74 7.90 -4.28
CA ARG A 5 -27.79 7.96 -3.27
C ARG A 5 -27.71 9.25 -2.49
N LYS A 6 -28.87 9.79 -2.12
CA LYS A 6 -29.00 10.73 -1.01
C LYS A 6 -29.25 9.89 0.25
N GLY A 7 -28.60 10.24 1.34
CA GLY A 7 -28.79 9.60 2.64
C GLY A 7 -28.66 10.59 3.78
N GLU A 8 -28.94 10.12 4.99
CA GLU A 8 -28.83 10.88 6.24
C GLU A 8 -27.89 10.16 7.20
N VAL A 9 -26.92 10.88 7.75
CA VAL A 9 -25.96 10.33 8.71
C VAL A 9 -26.67 10.01 10.01
N VAL A 10 -26.66 8.74 10.40
CA VAL A 10 -27.27 8.29 11.66
C VAL A 10 -26.30 8.50 12.82
N ARG A 11 -25.06 8.02 12.65
CA ARG A 11 -24.02 8.14 13.66
C ARG A 11 -22.62 7.95 13.07
N ILE A 12 -21.65 8.47 13.80
CA ILE A 12 -20.24 8.17 13.58
C ILE A 12 -19.91 6.83 14.25
N ARG A 13 -19.31 5.90 13.49
CA ARG A 13 -18.92 4.58 14.00
C ARG A 13 -17.52 4.60 14.60
N ARG A 14 -16.57 5.14 13.85
CA ARG A 14 -15.18 5.32 14.24
C ARG A 14 -14.51 6.35 13.33
N GLU A 15 -13.37 6.84 13.76
CA GLU A 15 -12.57 7.82 13.04
C GLU A 15 -11.08 7.44 13.18
N TRP A 16 -10.31 7.74 12.15
CA TRP A 16 -8.86 7.63 12.15
C TRP A 16 -8.30 8.73 11.24
N PRO A 17 -6.98 9.00 11.24
CA PRO A 17 -6.40 10.09 10.48
C PRO A 17 -6.86 10.12 9.01
N GLY A 18 -7.60 11.17 8.65
CA GLY A 18 -8.07 11.45 7.30
C GLY A 18 -9.37 10.76 6.87
N ALA A 19 -10.01 9.93 7.70
CA ALA A 19 -11.26 9.27 7.32
C ALA A 19 -12.24 9.05 8.50
N VAL A 20 -13.53 9.13 8.18
CA VAL A 20 -14.63 8.92 9.13
C VAL A 20 -15.56 7.85 8.60
N GLU A 21 -15.77 6.80 9.41
CA GLU A 21 -16.73 5.75 9.13
C GLU A 21 -18.09 6.07 9.76
N LEU A 22 -19.15 5.94 8.98
CA LEU A 22 -20.50 6.36 9.33
C LEU A 22 -21.49 5.20 9.14
N ASP A 23 -22.57 5.22 9.92
CA ASP A 23 -23.83 4.59 9.51
C ASP A 23 -24.70 5.66 8.84
N VAL A 24 -25.24 5.35 7.66
CA VAL A 24 -26.08 6.26 6.87
C VAL A 24 -27.33 5.53 6.43
N THR A 25 -28.48 6.17 6.63
CA THR A 25 -29.77 5.69 6.11
C THR A 25 -29.94 6.16 4.67
N VAL A 26 -30.21 5.22 3.77
CA VAL A 26 -30.60 5.46 2.37
C VAL A 26 -31.96 4.82 2.09
N PRO A 27 -32.63 5.08 0.95
CA PRO A 27 -33.95 4.50 0.66
C PRO A 27 -34.01 2.97 0.75
N GLU A 28 -32.90 2.29 0.47
CA GLU A 28 -32.78 0.83 0.57
C GLU A 28 -32.49 0.28 1.97
N GLY A 29 -32.30 1.15 2.97
CA GLY A 29 -31.96 0.78 4.35
C GLY A 29 -30.68 1.44 4.86
N GLU A 30 -30.16 0.96 5.97
CA GLU A 30 -28.90 1.44 6.53
C GLU A 30 -27.70 0.81 5.82
N CYS A 31 -26.63 1.60 5.63
CA CYS A 31 -25.37 1.12 5.10
C CYS A 31 -24.18 1.80 5.78
N ARG A 32 -23.01 1.14 5.74
CA ARG A 32 -21.75 1.75 6.16
C ARG A 32 -21.26 2.69 5.06
N ALA A 33 -20.91 3.91 5.44
CA ALA A 33 -20.30 4.89 4.57
C ALA A 33 -18.92 5.32 5.06
N LEU A 34 -18.10 5.84 4.15
CA LEU A 34 -16.78 6.38 4.44
C LEU A 34 -16.66 7.78 3.83
N ALA A 35 -16.34 8.75 4.68
CA ALA A 35 -16.01 10.11 4.28
C ALA A 35 -14.51 10.36 4.43
N TYR A 36 -13.96 11.18 3.56
CA TYR A 36 -12.63 11.77 3.73
C TYR A 36 -12.82 13.25 4.09
N PRO A 37 -12.80 13.61 5.39
CA PRO A 37 -13.07 14.98 5.80
C PRO A 37 -12.25 16.05 5.06
N PRO A 38 -10.96 15.84 4.74
CA PRO A 38 -10.18 16.81 3.96
C PRO A 38 -10.74 17.11 2.56
N LEU A 39 -11.61 16.26 2.00
CA LEU A 39 -12.22 16.46 0.68
C LEU A 39 -13.67 16.93 0.74
N VAL A 40 -14.44 16.44 1.71
CA VAL A 40 -15.91 16.60 1.71
C VAL A 40 -16.44 17.31 2.94
N GLY A 41 -15.56 17.75 3.85
CA GLY A 41 -15.94 18.19 5.19
C GLY A 41 -16.24 17.01 6.11
N ARG A 42 -16.30 17.27 7.42
CA ARG A 42 -16.60 16.23 8.43
C ARG A 42 -18.13 16.07 8.56
N PRO A 43 -18.71 14.93 8.18
CA PRO A 43 -20.15 14.72 8.34
C PRO A 43 -20.52 14.52 9.81
N GLU A 44 -21.68 15.03 10.21
CA GLU A 44 -22.25 14.90 11.55
C GLU A 44 -23.59 14.15 11.53
N PRO A 45 -24.01 13.52 12.65
CA PRO A 45 -25.37 12.97 12.76
C PRO A 45 -26.44 14.00 12.39
N GLY A 46 -27.41 13.58 11.56
CA GLY A 46 -28.45 14.44 10.99
C GLY A 46 -28.05 15.16 9.69
N ASP A 47 -26.79 15.12 9.27
CA ASP A 47 -26.39 15.67 7.98
C ASP A 47 -26.94 14.83 6.83
N GLU A 48 -27.45 15.53 5.81
CA GLU A 48 -27.69 14.94 4.51
C GLU A 48 -26.37 14.75 3.76
N VAL A 49 -26.20 13.60 3.11
CA VAL A 49 -25.01 13.27 2.32
C VAL A 49 -25.36 12.72 0.95
N LEU A 50 -24.51 13.01 -0.03
CA LEU A 50 -24.52 12.35 -1.34
C LEU A 50 -23.47 11.24 -1.35
N LEU A 51 -23.88 10.05 -1.79
CA LEU A 51 -23.09 8.83 -1.75
C LEU A 51 -22.88 8.23 -3.14
N ASN A 52 -21.68 7.71 -3.38
CA ASN A 52 -21.42 6.72 -4.42
C ASN A 52 -21.55 5.32 -3.81
N THR A 53 -22.61 4.60 -4.20
CA THR A 53 -22.92 3.26 -3.72
C THR A 53 -22.61 2.17 -4.74
N THR A 54 -21.90 2.47 -5.85
CA THR A 54 -21.66 1.51 -6.93
C THR A 54 -20.94 0.26 -6.44
N ALA A 55 -19.79 0.42 -5.77
CA ALA A 55 -18.99 -0.72 -5.31
C ALA A 55 -19.78 -1.56 -4.30
N LEU A 56 -20.43 -0.90 -3.33
CA LEU A 56 -21.28 -1.53 -2.34
C LEU A 56 -22.41 -2.36 -2.99
N ALA A 57 -23.15 -1.77 -3.94
CA ALA A 57 -24.26 -2.43 -4.62
C ALA A 57 -23.83 -3.64 -5.46
N MET A 58 -22.57 -3.67 -5.91
CA MET A 58 -22.00 -4.78 -6.66
C MET A 58 -21.29 -5.80 -5.76
N GLY A 59 -21.27 -5.60 -4.44
CA GLY A 59 -20.48 -6.42 -3.52
C GLY A 59 -18.97 -6.33 -3.77
N LEU A 60 -18.52 -5.23 -4.37
CA LEU A 60 -17.13 -4.96 -4.71
C LEU A 60 -16.47 -4.05 -3.67
N GLY A 61 -15.14 -4.04 -3.70
CA GLY A 61 -14.31 -3.06 -2.99
C GLY A 61 -13.82 -3.53 -1.63
N THR A 62 -12.74 -2.90 -1.18
CA THR A 62 -12.21 -3.11 0.16
C THR A 62 -13.14 -2.43 1.17
N GLY A 63 -13.47 -3.10 2.28
CA GLY A 63 -14.19 -2.50 3.42
C GLY A 63 -15.72 -2.41 3.30
N GLY A 64 -16.28 -2.49 2.08
CA GLY A 64 -17.74 -2.53 1.87
C GLY A 64 -18.44 -1.21 2.23
N TYR A 65 -17.93 -0.09 1.72
CA TYR A 65 -18.44 1.24 2.02
C TYR A 65 -19.19 1.87 0.84
N ALA A 66 -20.22 2.65 1.16
CA ALA A 66 -20.66 3.75 0.31
C ALA A 66 -19.69 4.94 0.49
N MET A 67 -19.17 5.51 -0.59
CA MET A 67 -18.24 6.65 -0.48
C MET A 67 -19.03 7.94 -0.40
N VAL A 68 -18.80 8.75 0.63
CA VAL A 68 -19.38 10.10 0.72
C VAL A 68 -18.72 10.98 -0.33
N VAL A 69 -19.55 11.59 -1.18
CA VAL A 69 -19.11 12.48 -2.25
C VAL A 69 -19.25 13.94 -1.85
N ALA A 70 -20.29 14.29 -1.08
CA ALA A 70 -20.50 15.64 -0.57
C ALA A 70 -21.44 15.64 0.64
N VAL A 71 -21.27 16.66 1.48
CA VAL A 71 -22.24 17.08 2.52
C VAL A 71 -22.89 18.39 2.03
N PRO A 72 -23.96 18.32 1.19
CA PRO A 72 -24.42 19.47 0.40
C PRO A 72 -24.85 20.69 1.21
N ASN A 73 -25.32 20.49 2.44
CA ASN A 73 -25.82 21.57 3.29
C ASN A 73 -24.77 22.09 4.28
N ARG A 74 -23.53 21.60 4.20
CA ARG A 74 -22.43 21.95 5.09
C ARG A 74 -21.08 21.78 4.38
N LEU A 75 -20.72 22.77 3.57
CA LEU A 75 -19.47 22.76 2.84
C LEU A 75 -18.26 22.89 3.80
N PRO A 76 -17.13 22.23 3.51
CA PRO A 76 -15.88 22.51 4.22
C PRO A 76 -15.41 23.94 3.95
N GLU A 77 -14.55 24.45 4.83
CA GLU A 77 -13.81 25.69 4.57
C GLU A 77 -12.87 25.54 3.37
N ASP A 78 -12.61 26.65 2.68
CA ASP A 78 -11.67 26.67 1.56
C ASP A 78 -10.25 26.32 2.06
N PRO A 79 -9.54 25.39 1.39
CA PRO A 79 -8.20 25.00 1.80
C PRO A 79 -7.25 26.20 1.72
N GLN A 80 -6.44 26.37 2.77
CA GLN A 80 -5.38 27.37 2.85
C GLN A 80 -4.03 26.66 2.87
N GLY A 81 -3.04 27.16 2.13
CA GLY A 81 -1.68 26.63 2.18
C GLY A 81 -0.98 26.64 0.83
N PRO A 82 0.34 26.39 0.82
CA PRO A 82 1.12 26.25 -0.40
C PRO A 82 0.82 24.94 -1.13
N GLY A 83 1.25 24.85 -2.39
CA GLY A 83 1.16 23.66 -3.22
C GLY A 83 0.07 23.73 -4.29
N HIS A 84 0.40 23.25 -5.49
CA HIS A 84 -0.49 23.32 -6.65
C HIS A 84 -0.55 21.99 -7.43
N LEU A 85 0.06 20.94 -6.89
CA LEU A 85 0.02 19.60 -7.46
C LEU A 85 -1.41 19.07 -7.34
N VAL A 86 -1.99 18.72 -8.47
CA VAL A 86 -3.35 18.16 -8.52
C VAL A 86 -3.28 16.62 -8.52
N LYS A 87 -3.97 16.00 -7.55
CA LYS A 87 -4.19 14.55 -7.43
C LYS A 87 -5.65 14.22 -7.76
N ALA A 88 -5.91 12.97 -8.14
CA ALA A 88 -7.19 12.55 -8.72
C ALA A 88 -7.66 13.47 -9.88
N ARG A 89 -6.72 13.84 -10.77
CA ARG A 89 -6.90 14.87 -11.80
C ARG A 89 -8.12 14.60 -12.69
N TYR A 90 -8.86 15.65 -13.02
CA TYR A 90 -10.03 15.61 -13.90
C TYR A 90 -11.21 14.76 -13.37
N THR A 91 -11.20 14.43 -12.08
CA THR A 91 -12.36 13.91 -11.38
C THR A 91 -13.08 15.05 -10.64
N PRO A 92 -14.39 14.95 -10.36
CA PRO A 92 -15.11 15.96 -9.56
C PRO A 92 -14.57 16.19 -8.14
N LEU A 93 -13.70 15.30 -7.64
CA LEU A 93 -13.07 15.38 -6.32
C LEU A 93 -11.54 15.51 -6.41
N GLN A 94 -11.03 16.10 -7.49
CA GLN A 94 -9.60 16.41 -7.57
C GLN A 94 -9.18 17.35 -6.43
N ALA A 95 -7.99 17.15 -5.89
CA ALA A 95 -7.47 17.92 -4.76
C ALA A 95 -6.09 18.50 -5.08
N THR A 96 -5.84 19.73 -4.61
CA THR A 96 -4.50 20.33 -4.58
C THR A 96 -3.77 19.88 -3.33
N VAL A 97 -2.51 19.51 -3.49
CA VAL A 97 -1.62 19.11 -2.40
C VAL A 97 -0.25 19.76 -2.58
N GLN A 98 0.52 19.90 -1.50
CA GLN A 98 1.91 20.33 -1.57
C GLN A 98 2.81 19.14 -1.86
N GLY A 99 3.38 19.10 -3.06
CA GLY A 99 4.40 18.13 -3.44
C GLY A 99 5.72 18.39 -2.71
N ALA A 100 6.40 17.33 -2.29
CA ALA A 100 7.75 17.40 -1.73
C ALA A 100 8.74 17.93 -2.78
N ASP A 101 8.52 17.62 -4.05
CA ASP A 101 9.35 18.01 -5.20
C ASP A 101 8.91 19.33 -5.89
N GLU A 102 7.81 19.96 -5.46
CA GLU A 102 7.38 21.28 -5.97
C GLU A 102 8.34 22.41 -5.61
N GLN A 103 8.43 23.46 -6.43
CA GLN A 103 9.36 24.58 -6.25
C GLN A 103 9.18 25.31 -4.91
N ASP A 104 7.94 25.47 -4.47
CA ASP A 104 7.58 26.15 -3.22
C ASP A 104 7.63 25.21 -2.00
N SER A 105 8.06 23.96 -2.20
CA SER A 105 8.24 23.00 -1.11
C SER A 105 9.48 23.33 -0.29
N PRO A 106 9.43 23.21 1.06
CA PRO A 106 10.63 23.35 1.89
C PRO A 106 11.70 22.29 1.56
N TYR A 107 11.34 21.23 0.85
CA TYR A 107 12.24 20.14 0.47
C TYR A 107 12.79 20.26 -0.95
N HIS A 108 12.34 21.25 -1.73
CA HIS A 108 12.69 21.37 -3.14
C HIS A 108 14.20 21.39 -3.39
N ALA A 109 14.93 22.24 -2.65
CA ALA A 109 16.37 22.36 -2.82
C ALA A 109 17.12 21.05 -2.55
N ARG A 110 16.62 20.25 -1.59
CA ARG A 110 17.19 18.95 -1.25
C ARG A 110 16.91 17.91 -2.35
N LEU A 111 15.69 17.92 -2.91
CA LEU A 111 15.28 16.94 -3.93
C LEU A 111 15.71 17.29 -5.34
N ARG A 112 15.91 18.57 -5.66
CA ARG A 112 16.29 19.05 -6.99
C ARG A 112 17.57 18.39 -7.52
N GLU A 113 18.55 18.17 -6.65
CA GLU A 113 19.84 17.57 -7.00
C GLU A 113 19.95 16.10 -6.53
N ALA A 114 18.92 15.56 -5.88
CA ALA A 114 18.93 14.18 -5.39
C ALA A 114 18.72 13.20 -6.54
N ASP A 115 19.72 12.35 -6.79
CA ASP A 115 19.71 11.36 -7.88
C ASP A 115 20.09 9.96 -7.41
N SER A 116 20.07 9.68 -6.10
CA SER A 116 20.40 8.36 -5.58
C SER A 116 19.69 8.03 -4.27
N LEU A 117 19.51 6.74 -4.01
CA LEU A 117 19.09 6.20 -2.72
C LEU A 117 20.28 5.78 -1.84
N ASP A 118 21.52 6.01 -2.28
CA ASP A 118 22.75 5.65 -1.54
C ASP A 118 22.81 4.18 -1.10
N GLY A 119 22.28 3.27 -1.93
CA GLY A 119 22.20 1.85 -1.60
C GLY A 119 21.09 1.48 -0.60
N MET A 120 20.18 2.40 -0.24
CA MET A 120 19.03 2.10 0.62
C MET A 120 18.24 0.90 0.07
N PRO A 121 17.95 -0.12 0.88
CA PRO A 121 17.05 -1.19 0.50
C PRO A 121 15.63 -0.72 0.23
N VAL A 122 15.03 -1.24 -0.86
CA VAL A 122 13.65 -0.95 -1.26
C VAL A 122 12.88 -2.25 -1.38
N ILE A 123 12.04 -2.54 -0.40
CA ILE A 123 11.19 -3.72 -0.39
C ILE A 123 9.94 -3.44 -1.23
N VAL A 124 9.73 -4.21 -2.28
CA VAL A 124 8.60 -4.04 -3.19
C VAL A 124 7.64 -5.21 -3.05
N ALA A 125 6.34 -4.93 -2.91
CA ALA A 125 5.30 -5.95 -2.88
C ALA A 125 4.07 -5.53 -3.70
N ASP A 126 3.39 -6.51 -4.28
CA ASP A 126 2.23 -6.27 -5.14
C ASP A 126 0.98 -5.83 -4.37
N LEU A 127 0.82 -6.18 -3.09
CA LEU A 127 -0.38 -5.90 -2.30
C LEU A 127 -0.08 -5.01 -1.10
N HIS A 128 -1.02 -4.11 -0.79
CA HIS A 128 -0.99 -3.30 0.43
C HIS A 128 -0.90 -4.14 1.72
N SER A 129 -1.55 -5.30 1.76
CA SER A 129 -1.55 -6.20 2.92
C SER A 129 -0.17 -6.80 3.25
N ALA A 130 0.83 -6.63 2.38
CA ALA A 130 2.20 -7.07 2.65
C ALA A 130 2.97 -6.09 3.55
N LEU A 131 2.51 -4.83 3.69
CA LEU A 131 3.20 -3.79 4.45
C LEU A 131 3.49 -4.22 5.91
N ALA A 132 2.45 -4.56 6.68
CA ALA A 132 2.62 -4.93 8.08
C ALA A 132 3.48 -6.20 8.28
N PRO A 133 3.26 -7.30 7.52
CA PRO A 133 4.12 -8.49 7.60
C PRO A 133 5.59 -8.22 7.29
N ILE A 134 5.88 -7.40 6.26
CA ILE A 134 7.24 -6.97 5.94
C ILE A 134 7.88 -6.28 7.15
N LEU A 135 7.17 -5.34 7.78
CA LEU A 135 7.67 -4.64 8.97
C LEU A 135 7.87 -5.60 10.15
N CYS A 136 6.99 -6.58 10.35
CA CYS A 136 7.15 -7.59 11.41
C CYS A 136 8.46 -8.37 11.22
N GLY A 137 8.73 -8.85 10.00
CA GLY A 137 9.97 -9.57 9.72
C GLY A 137 11.23 -8.71 9.81
N LEU A 138 11.13 -7.44 9.40
CA LEU A 138 12.22 -6.47 9.52
C LEU A 138 12.55 -6.18 10.99
N TYR A 139 11.56 -5.79 11.78
CA TYR A 139 11.76 -5.41 13.17
C TYR A 139 12.07 -6.60 14.10
N ALA A 140 11.64 -7.81 13.76
CA ALA A 140 12.06 -9.01 14.47
C ALA A 140 13.58 -9.26 14.33
N ALA A 141 14.17 -8.89 13.19
CA ALA A 141 15.60 -9.06 12.94
C ALA A 141 16.43 -7.81 13.30
N ARG A 142 15.88 -6.61 13.12
CA ARG A 142 16.55 -5.34 13.39
C ARG A 142 15.54 -4.28 13.89
N PRO A 143 15.32 -4.20 15.21
CA PRO A 143 14.49 -3.15 15.80
C PRO A 143 15.07 -1.75 15.54
N GLY A 144 14.20 -0.73 15.50
CA GLY A 144 14.63 0.68 15.45
C GLY A 144 15.03 1.21 14.07
N VAL A 145 14.95 0.39 13.02
CA VAL A 145 15.18 0.82 11.63
C VAL A 145 14.16 1.88 11.22
N ARG A 146 14.62 2.95 10.60
CA ARG A 146 13.74 4.02 10.11
C ARG A 146 13.13 3.66 8.75
N VAL A 147 11.85 3.29 8.75
CA VAL A 147 11.15 2.84 7.54
C VAL A 147 10.19 3.89 6.99
N ALA A 148 10.26 4.17 5.69
CA ALA A 148 9.23 4.92 4.98
C ALA A 148 8.34 3.99 4.14
N TYR A 149 7.05 4.30 4.06
CA TYR A 149 6.13 3.63 3.14
C TYR A 149 5.91 4.50 1.92
N VAL A 150 6.23 4.01 0.72
CA VAL A 150 5.91 4.69 -0.55
C VAL A 150 4.70 4.02 -1.17
N MET A 151 3.54 4.67 -1.09
CA MET A 151 2.27 4.13 -1.56
C MET A 151 2.02 4.52 -3.03
N GLN A 152 1.96 3.52 -3.91
CA GLN A 152 1.61 3.69 -5.31
C GLN A 152 0.10 3.80 -5.52
N ASP A 153 -0.29 4.35 -6.66
CA ASP A 153 -1.67 4.65 -7.05
C ASP A 153 -2.39 3.50 -7.77
N GLY A 154 -1.88 2.27 -7.70
CA GLY A 154 -2.52 1.09 -8.29
C GLY A 154 -3.96 0.84 -7.78
N GLY A 155 -4.28 1.32 -6.58
CA GLY A 155 -5.65 1.33 -6.04
C GLY A 155 -6.41 2.65 -6.24
N ALA A 156 -5.74 3.72 -6.69
CA ALA A 156 -6.28 5.07 -6.88
C ALA A 156 -7.05 5.65 -5.67
N LEU A 157 -6.65 5.28 -4.45
CA LEU A 157 -7.24 5.76 -3.20
C LEU A 157 -6.24 6.64 -2.41
N PRO A 158 -6.73 7.55 -1.56
CA PRO A 158 -5.87 8.22 -0.59
C PRO A 158 -5.37 7.23 0.48
N VAL A 159 -4.21 7.52 1.07
CA VAL A 159 -3.66 6.70 2.17
C VAL A 159 -4.62 6.63 3.35
N TRP A 160 -5.45 7.66 3.52
CA TRP A 160 -6.47 7.76 4.58
C TRP A 160 -7.44 6.58 4.60
N PHE A 161 -7.58 5.82 3.52
CA PHE A 161 -8.37 4.59 3.56
C PHE A 161 -7.76 3.53 4.50
N SER A 162 -6.43 3.51 4.65
CA SER A 162 -5.72 2.48 5.39
C SER A 162 -5.61 2.76 6.88
N MET A 163 -6.50 2.15 7.67
CA MET A 163 -6.35 2.06 9.13
C MET A 163 -5.02 1.42 9.55
N ALA A 164 -4.51 0.47 8.75
CA ALA A 164 -3.25 -0.20 9.04
C ALA A 164 -2.05 0.77 8.92
N ALA A 165 -1.98 1.54 7.85
CA ALA A 165 -0.94 2.56 7.68
C ALA A 165 -1.02 3.62 8.79
N ALA A 166 -2.24 4.05 9.17
CA ALA A 166 -2.45 4.98 10.26
C ALA A 166 -1.92 4.44 11.60
N ARG A 167 -2.26 3.20 11.99
CA ARG A 167 -1.73 2.60 13.23
C ARG A 167 -0.23 2.35 13.15
N LEU A 168 0.31 1.87 12.04
CA LEU A 168 1.76 1.68 11.89
C LEU A 168 2.53 3.01 12.03
N ARG A 169 1.96 4.12 11.55
CA ARG A 169 2.51 5.46 11.74
C ARG A 169 2.46 5.90 13.21
N GLU A 170 1.34 5.66 13.88
CA GLU A 170 1.11 6.00 15.30
C GLU A 170 2.04 5.20 16.24
N GLU A 171 2.23 3.91 15.98
CA GLU A 171 3.15 3.03 16.73
C GLU A 171 4.63 3.30 16.43
N GLY A 172 4.95 4.28 15.57
CA GLY A 172 6.31 4.62 15.19
C GLY A 172 6.99 3.58 14.29
N TRP A 173 6.26 2.60 13.77
CA TRP A 173 6.78 1.61 12.81
C TRP A 173 7.01 2.20 11.41
N LEU A 174 6.41 3.36 11.12
CA LEU A 174 6.68 4.15 9.92
C LEU A 174 7.14 5.55 10.31
N ALA A 175 8.26 5.99 9.74
CA ALA A 175 8.74 7.36 9.82
C ALA A 175 7.81 8.34 9.07
N GLY A 176 7.15 7.84 8.02
CA GLY A 176 6.16 8.58 7.23
C GLY A 176 5.70 7.76 6.03
N VAL A 177 4.61 8.23 5.42
CA VAL A 177 4.06 7.70 4.17
C VAL A 177 4.23 8.73 3.06
N VAL A 178 4.81 8.30 1.94
CA VAL A 178 4.94 9.10 0.73
C VAL A 178 3.95 8.59 -0.31
N THR A 179 3.01 9.42 -0.75
CA THR A 179 2.05 9.05 -1.79
C THR A 179 2.53 9.52 -3.16
N VAL A 180 2.48 8.62 -4.14
CA VAL A 180 2.98 8.87 -5.51
C VAL A 180 1.89 8.74 -6.56
N GLY A 181 2.13 9.31 -7.76
CA GLY A 181 1.18 9.23 -8.87
C GLY A 181 -0.12 9.97 -8.56
N GLN A 182 -1.25 9.28 -8.61
CA GLN A 182 -2.59 9.79 -8.28
C GLN A 182 -3.08 9.45 -6.87
N SER A 183 -2.31 8.70 -6.09
CA SER A 183 -2.57 8.55 -4.66
C SER A 183 -2.16 9.82 -3.91
N PHE A 184 -2.80 10.06 -2.76
CA PHE A 184 -2.63 11.29 -1.98
C PHE A 184 -2.98 11.10 -0.50
N GLY A 185 -2.79 12.13 0.29
CA GLY A 185 -3.00 12.18 1.73
C GLY A 185 -1.81 11.71 2.58
N GLY A 186 -0.64 11.46 1.97
CA GLY A 186 0.57 11.05 2.68
C GLY A 186 1.16 12.15 3.57
N ASP A 187 2.12 11.78 4.43
CA ASP A 187 2.97 12.76 5.13
C ASP A 187 3.77 13.61 4.13
N LEU A 188 4.14 13.01 2.98
CA LEU A 188 4.72 13.69 1.82
C LEU A 188 3.99 13.27 0.55
N GLU A 189 3.90 14.18 -0.40
CA GLU A 189 3.34 13.94 -1.73
C GLU A 189 4.46 13.99 -2.77
N ALA A 190 4.46 13.07 -3.72
CA ALA A 190 5.42 13.10 -4.80
C ALA A 190 4.75 12.78 -6.15
N VAL A 191 5.36 13.26 -7.22
CA VAL A 191 4.83 13.08 -8.59
C VAL A 191 4.96 11.62 -9.02
N THR A 192 6.11 10.99 -8.78
CA THR A 192 6.44 9.65 -9.29
C THR A 192 6.99 8.74 -8.19
N VAL A 193 7.07 7.43 -8.46
CA VAL A 193 7.77 6.48 -7.57
C VAL A 193 9.22 6.93 -7.32
N HIS A 194 9.90 7.46 -8.35
CA HIS A 194 11.29 7.91 -8.24
C HIS A 194 11.42 9.05 -7.24
N THR A 195 10.65 10.13 -7.42
CA THR A 195 10.70 11.28 -6.50
C THR A 195 10.15 10.93 -5.13
N GLY A 196 9.22 9.98 -5.03
CA GLY A 196 8.76 9.43 -3.75
C GLY A 196 9.84 8.65 -2.99
N LEU A 197 10.65 7.84 -3.69
CA LEU A 197 11.79 7.14 -3.10
C LEU A 197 12.90 8.12 -2.68
N LEU A 198 13.17 9.16 -3.48
CA LEU A 198 14.10 10.21 -3.12
C LEU A 198 13.61 11.01 -1.90
N ALA A 199 12.31 11.29 -1.80
CA ALA A 199 11.72 11.91 -0.62
C ALA A 199 11.82 10.99 0.61
N ALA A 200 11.57 9.69 0.46
CA ALA A 200 11.75 8.72 1.53
C ALA A 200 13.21 8.73 2.06
N ARG A 201 14.18 8.69 1.16
CA ARG A 201 15.61 8.69 1.53
C ARG A 201 16.06 10.03 2.11
N HIS A 202 15.83 11.13 1.40
CA HIS A 202 16.48 12.41 1.68
C HIS A 202 15.66 13.32 2.58
N VAL A 203 14.33 13.18 2.61
CA VAL A 203 13.47 14.01 3.46
C VAL A 203 13.06 13.27 4.72
N LEU A 204 12.55 12.04 4.57
CA LEU A 204 12.19 11.22 5.72
C LEU A 204 13.41 10.52 6.35
N GLU A 205 14.60 10.61 5.74
CA GLU A 205 15.84 9.99 6.25
C GLU A 205 15.68 8.48 6.46
N ALA A 206 14.90 7.83 5.60
CA ALA A 206 14.65 6.41 5.69
C ALA A 206 15.94 5.59 5.45
N GLU A 207 16.07 4.52 6.22
CA GLU A 207 17.06 3.46 6.03
C GLU A 207 16.50 2.34 5.16
N VAL A 208 15.17 2.20 5.11
CA VAL A 208 14.44 1.26 4.26
C VAL A 208 13.19 1.93 3.72
N ALA A 209 12.88 1.70 2.45
CA ALA A 209 11.56 2.01 1.89
C ALA A 209 10.78 0.71 1.62
N VAL A 210 9.50 0.70 1.97
CA VAL A 210 8.55 -0.33 1.51
C VAL A 210 7.68 0.30 0.43
N VAL A 211 7.61 -0.30 -0.77
CA VAL A 211 6.80 0.17 -1.89
C VAL A 211 5.70 -0.85 -2.17
N THR A 212 4.45 -0.42 -2.04
CA THR A 212 3.29 -1.21 -2.47
C THR A 212 2.24 -0.27 -3.05
N GLN A 213 1.30 -0.80 -3.83
CA GLN A 213 0.05 -0.07 -4.07
C GLN A 213 -0.74 0.12 -2.76
N GLY A 214 -1.61 1.12 -2.74
CA GLY A 214 -2.61 1.29 -1.69
C GLY A 214 -3.73 0.22 -1.73
N PRO A 215 -4.69 0.30 -0.79
CA PRO A 215 -5.91 -0.52 -0.81
C PRO A 215 -6.67 -0.41 -2.14
N GLY A 216 -7.50 -1.40 -2.47
CA GLY A 216 -8.31 -1.38 -3.71
C GLY A 216 -7.67 -2.04 -4.94
N ASN A 217 -6.85 -3.08 -4.75
CA ASN A 217 -6.23 -3.83 -5.86
C ASN A 217 -7.25 -4.27 -6.93
N LEU A 218 -6.95 -3.99 -8.19
CA LEU A 218 -7.75 -4.37 -9.35
C LEU A 218 -7.18 -5.64 -9.99
N GLY A 219 -8.06 -6.50 -10.49
CA GLY A 219 -7.67 -7.69 -11.24
C GLY A 219 -8.80 -8.19 -12.13
N THR A 220 -8.50 -8.47 -13.40
CA THR A 220 -9.47 -8.98 -14.39
C THR A 220 -9.25 -10.47 -14.70
N GLY A 221 -8.22 -11.08 -14.11
CA GLY A 221 -7.87 -12.49 -14.36
C GLY A 221 -7.12 -12.73 -15.67
N THR A 222 -6.86 -11.68 -16.46
CA THR A 222 -5.94 -11.76 -17.59
C THR A 222 -4.50 -11.62 -17.11
N ARG A 223 -3.53 -12.07 -17.92
CA ARG A 223 -2.10 -12.07 -17.57
C ARG A 223 -1.59 -10.69 -17.12
N TRP A 224 -2.05 -9.62 -17.75
CA TRP A 224 -1.57 -8.25 -17.51
C TRP A 224 -2.57 -7.38 -16.76
N GLY A 225 -3.83 -7.81 -16.67
CA GLY A 225 -4.91 -7.02 -16.11
C GLY A 225 -4.96 -7.10 -14.59
N PHE A 226 -3.92 -6.63 -13.91
CA PHE A 226 -3.90 -6.48 -12.45
C PHE A 226 -3.03 -5.29 -12.04
N SER A 227 -3.45 -4.54 -11.03
CA SER A 227 -2.74 -3.31 -10.61
C SER A 227 -1.38 -3.59 -9.96
N GLY A 228 -1.21 -4.77 -9.36
CA GLY A 228 0.07 -5.23 -8.80
C GLY A 228 1.21 -5.39 -9.82
N VAL A 229 0.94 -5.27 -11.13
CA VAL A 229 1.98 -5.31 -12.17
C VAL A 229 3.03 -4.20 -11.98
N ALA A 230 2.60 -3.07 -11.39
CA ALA A 230 3.44 -1.91 -11.06
C ALA A 230 4.56 -2.24 -10.06
N ALA A 231 4.50 -3.37 -9.36
CA ALA A 231 5.61 -3.84 -8.53
C ALA A 231 6.90 -4.05 -9.35
N GLY A 232 6.79 -4.51 -10.60
CA GLY A 232 7.97 -4.62 -11.48
C GLY A 232 8.56 -3.25 -11.85
N GLU A 233 7.71 -2.25 -12.05
CA GLU A 233 8.13 -0.87 -12.32
C GLU A 233 8.81 -0.23 -11.09
N ALA A 234 8.31 -0.52 -9.89
CA ALA A 234 8.93 -0.07 -8.65
C ALA A 234 10.33 -0.68 -8.43
N VAL A 235 10.55 -1.95 -8.79
CA VAL A 235 11.88 -2.56 -8.80
C VAL A 235 12.81 -1.80 -9.76
N ASN A 236 12.33 -1.45 -10.95
CA ASN A 236 13.11 -0.67 -11.91
C ASN A 236 13.46 0.72 -11.36
N ALA A 237 12.49 1.42 -10.77
CA ALA A 237 12.70 2.75 -10.18
C ALA A 237 13.76 2.72 -9.06
N ALA A 238 13.70 1.72 -8.18
CA ALA A 238 14.69 1.53 -7.13
C ALA A 238 16.10 1.28 -7.71
N GLY A 239 16.20 0.44 -8.75
CA GLY A 239 17.46 0.18 -9.44
C GLY A 239 18.03 1.39 -10.17
N VAL A 240 17.19 2.18 -10.86
CA VAL A 240 17.58 3.43 -11.53
C VAL A 240 18.20 4.41 -10.55
N LEU A 241 17.64 4.53 -9.35
CA LEU A 241 18.15 5.42 -8.30
C LEU A 241 19.27 4.79 -7.46
N ARG A 242 19.89 3.69 -7.91
CA ARG A 242 20.99 3.00 -7.22
C ARG A 242 20.64 2.55 -5.79
N GLY A 243 19.39 2.16 -5.55
CA GLY A 243 18.97 1.45 -4.35
C GLY A 243 19.22 -0.06 -4.45
N LEU A 244 18.81 -0.80 -3.42
CA LEU A 244 18.86 -2.27 -3.39
C LEU A 244 17.44 -2.86 -3.42
N PRO A 245 16.90 -3.24 -4.60
CA PRO A 245 15.55 -3.76 -4.69
C PRO A 245 15.42 -5.14 -4.04
N VAL A 246 14.41 -5.32 -3.20
CA VAL A 246 14.00 -6.59 -2.59
C VAL A 246 12.57 -6.90 -3.04
N ALA A 247 12.39 -7.90 -3.90
CA ALA A 247 11.12 -8.23 -4.53
C ALA A 247 10.37 -9.29 -3.71
N SER A 248 9.45 -8.84 -2.84
CA SER A 248 8.67 -9.72 -1.97
C SER A 248 7.73 -10.61 -2.79
N LEU A 249 7.83 -11.93 -2.61
CA LEU A 249 6.92 -12.88 -3.25
C LEU A 249 5.52 -12.80 -2.64
N ARG A 250 4.51 -12.92 -3.49
CA ARG A 250 3.16 -13.27 -3.07
C ARG A 250 3.02 -14.78 -3.18
N VAL A 251 2.96 -15.43 -2.03
CA VAL A 251 2.74 -16.87 -1.90
C VAL A 251 1.35 -17.08 -1.31
N SER A 252 0.63 -18.12 -1.72
CA SER A 252 -0.63 -18.48 -1.09
C SER A 252 -0.86 -19.98 -1.13
N GLU A 253 -1.34 -20.53 -0.03
CA GLU A 253 -1.90 -21.87 0.03
C GLU A 253 -3.43 -21.81 0.09
N GLY A 254 -3.97 -20.74 0.67
CA GLY A 254 -5.42 -20.54 0.82
C GLY A 254 -6.15 -20.15 -0.45
N ASP A 255 -5.47 -19.90 -1.58
CA ASP A 255 -6.12 -19.64 -2.87
C ASP A 255 -6.18 -20.94 -3.68
N ARG A 256 -7.35 -21.59 -3.67
CA ARG A 256 -7.57 -22.89 -4.33
C ARG A 256 -7.47 -22.84 -5.86
N ARG A 257 -7.34 -21.65 -6.46
CA ARG A 257 -7.14 -21.52 -7.91
C ARG A 257 -5.69 -21.83 -8.23
N GLU A 258 -5.46 -22.79 -9.12
CA GLU A 258 -4.13 -23.32 -9.47
C GLU A 258 -3.05 -22.24 -9.71
N ARG A 259 -3.37 -21.17 -10.45
CA ARG A 259 -2.45 -20.03 -10.74
C ARG A 259 -2.05 -19.16 -9.53
N HIS A 260 -2.66 -19.39 -8.37
CA HIS A 260 -2.42 -18.66 -7.13
C HIS A 260 -1.94 -19.60 -6.02
N TYR A 261 -1.89 -20.91 -6.25
CA TYR A 261 -1.36 -21.89 -5.31
C TYR A 261 0.17 -21.97 -5.43
N GLY A 262 0.88 -21.71 -4.32
CA GLY A 262 2.33 -21.49 -4.32
C GLY A 262 2.67 -20.04 -4.66
N VAL A 263 3.68 -19.81 -5.50
CA VAL A 263 4.05 -18.46 -5.98
C VAL A 263 2.99 -17.95 -6.95
N SER A 264 2.41 -16.79 -6.64
CA SER A 264 1.38 -16.19 -7.48
C SER A 264 1.91 -15.81 -8.86
N HIS A 265 1.10 -16.06 -9.90
CA HIS A 265 1.40 -15.56 -11.24
C HIS A 265 1.58 -14.03 -11.32
N HIS A 266 1.03 -13.25 -10.37
CA HIS A 266 1.28 -11.81 -10.27
C HIS A 266 2.76 -11.52 -9.99
N SER A 267 3.37 -12.20 -9.01
CA SER A 267 4.81 -12.08 -8.73
C SER A 267 5.64 -12.57 -9.91
N LEU A 268 5.28 -13.72 -10.51
CA LEU A 268 5.99 -14.24 -11.68
C LEU A 268 5.94 -13.29 -12.89
N THR A 269 4.81 -12.59 -13.08
CA THR A 269 4.65 -11.63 -14.17
C THR A 269 5.36 -10.31 -13.87
N ALA A 270 5.08 -9.70 -12.70
CA ALA A 270 5.67 -8.43 -12.32
C ALA A 270 7.20 -8.51 -12.25
N TYR A 271 7.74 -9.51 -11.55
CA TYR A 271 9.19 -9.65 -11.43
C TYR A 271 9.81 -10.29 -12.68
N GLY A 272 9.26 -11.41 -13.16
CA GLY A 272 9.85 -12.14 -14.29
C GLY A 272 9.71 -11.47 -15.67
N ARG A 273 8.81 -10.49 -15.83
CA ARG A 273 8.58 -9.82 -17.13
C ARG A 273 8.71 -8.30 -17.11
N VAL A 274 8.34 -7.63 -16.02
CA VAL A 274 8.34 -6.16 -15.93
C VAL A 274 9.58 -5.62 -15.23
N ALA A 275 10.06 -6.29 -14.17
CA ALA A 275 11.31 -5.94 -13.54
C ALA A 275 12.50 -6.28 -14.46
N LEU A 276 13.16 -5.24 -14.94
CA LEU A 276 14.36 -5.29 -15.77
C LEU A 276 15.63 -5.10 -14.92
N SER A 277 15.53 -4.38 -13.81
CA SER A 277 16.64 -4.26 -12.86
C SER A 277 16.77 -5.52 -11.99
N PRO A 278 18.00 -6.00 -11.71
CA PRO A 278 18.21 -7.09 -10.76
C PRO A 278 17.65 -6.75 -9.38
N ALA A 279 17.12 -7.77 -8.70
CA ALA A 279 16.56 -7.65 -7.36
C ALA A 279 16.94 -8.89 -6.55
N GLN A 280 16.88 -8.76 -5.23
CA GLN A 280 16.91 -9.90 -4.32
C GLN A 280 15.49 -10.41 -4.11
N VAL A 281 15.26 -11.69 -4.36
CA VAL A 281 13.95 -12.34 -4.17
C VAL A 281 14.06 -13.27 -2.97
N PRO A 282 13.54 -12.87 -1.80
CA PRO A 282 13.48 -13.74 -0.63
C PRO A 282 12.53 -14.91 -0.92
N VAL A 283 13.06 -16.13 -0.83
CA VAL A 283 12.31 -17.38 -0.96
C VAL A 283 12.16 -17.97 0.44
N PRO A 284 10.96 -17.97 1.04
CA PRO A 284 10.77 -18.48 2.40
C PRO A 284 11.02 -19.99 2.44
N GLU A 285 11.80 -20.45 3.41
CA GLU A 285 12.07 -21.87 3.66
C GLU A 285 10.87 -22.52 4.36
N LEU A 286 9.77 -22.68 3.62
CA LEU A 286 8.56 -23.32 4.11
C LEU A 286 8.75 -24.85 4.19
N PRO A 287 8.13 -25.53 5.15
CA PRO A 287 8.24 -26.98 5.28
C PRO A 287 7.40 -27.73 4.23
N GLY A 288 7.73 -29.01 4.02
CA GLY A 288 6.92 -29.96 3.25
C GLY A 288 6.89 -29.73 1.74
N GLU A 289 5.99 -30.45 1.07
CA GLU A 289 5.83 -30.40 -0.39
C GLU A 289 5.45 -28.99 -0.90
N PHE A 290 4.70 -28.23 -0.10
CA PHE A 290 4.35 -26.85 -0.43
C PHE A 290 5.59 -25.95 -0.53
N GLY A 291 6.51 -26.05 0.43
CA GLY A 291 7.76 -25.28 0.38
C GLY A 291 8.65 -25.68 -0.79
N VAL A 292 8.72 -26.97 -1.13
CA VAL A 292 9.40 -27.46 -2.34
C VAL A 292 8.79 -26.81 -3.58
N ARG A 293 7.46 -26.81 -3.71
CA ARG A 293 6.75 -26.18 -4.83
C ARG A 293 7.05 -24.69 -4.92
N VAL A 294 7.03 -23.95 -3.81
CA VAL A 294 7.30 -22.51 -3.79
C VAL A 294 8.72 -22.22 -4.29
N ARG A 295 9.70 -22.97 -3.81
CA ARG A 295 11.10 -22.84 -4.26
C ARG A 295 11.23 -23.12 -5.77
N ASP A 296 10.67 -24.24 -6.23
CA ASP A 296 10.76 -24.65 -7.63
C ASP A 296 10.05 -23.66 -8.58
N GLN A 297 8.92 -23.08 -8.16
CA GLN A 297 8.24 -22.03 -8.92
C GLN A 297 9.03 -20.71 -8.95
N ALA A 298 9.75 -20.39 -7.87
CA ALA A 298 10.57 -19.18 -7.78
C ALA A 298 11.79 -19.22 -8.71
N GLU A 299 12.30 -20.41 -9.09
CA GLU A 299 13.42 -20.57 -10.04
C GLU A 299 13.20 -19.85 -11.38
N LEU A 300 11.95 -19.66 -11.79
CA LEU A 300 11.61 -18.87 -12.99
C LEU A 300 12.10 -17.41 -12.92
N LEU A 301 12.31 -16.89 -11.71
CA LEU A 301 12.80 -15.53 -11.46
C LEU A 301 14.33 -15.44 -11.43
N ALA A 302 15.04 -16.57 -11.30
CA ALA A 302 16.51 -16.62 -11.24
C ALA A 302 17.19 -16.11 -12.52
N VAL A 303 16.44 -16.00 -13.63
CA VAL A 303 16.92 -15.47 -14.91
C VAL A 303 17.41 -14.02 -14.80
N ARG A 304 16.79 -13.20 -13.94
CA ARG A 304 17.17 -11.79 -13.74
C ARG A 304 17.45 -11.42 -12.29
N HIS A 305 16.97 -12.21 -11.35
CA HIS A 305 17.00 -11.89 -9.93
C HIS A 305 17.85 -12.89 -9.17
N ARG A 306 18.36 -12.45 -8.02
CA ARG A 306 19.05 -13.33 -7.09
C ARG A 306 18.02 -13.90 -6.12
N LEU A 307 17.77 -15.20 -6.21
CA LEU A 307 16.97 -15.90 -5.21
C LEU A 307 17.78 -16.05 -3.93
N VAL A 308 17.17 -15.75 -2.79
CA VAL A 308 17.80 -15.86 -1.47
C VAL A 308 16.89 -16.68 -0.57
N PRO A 309 17.28 -17.91 -0.18
CA PRO A 309 16.56 -18.68 0.82
C PRO A 309 16.53 -17.92 2.15
N VAL A 310 15.37 -17.87 2.81
CA VAL A 310 15.18 -17.18 4.09
C VAL A 310 14.50 -18.12 5.09
N PRO A 311 15.16 -18.46 6.21
CA PRO A 311 14.55 -19.23 7.29
C PRO A 311 13.31 -18.51 7.84
N VAL A 312 12.26 -19.26 8.15
CA VAL A 312 10.99 -18.72 8.67
C VAL A 312 10.84 -18.82 10.19
N ASP A 313 11.81 -19.41 10.89
CA ASP A 313 11.77 -19.60 12.34
C ASP A 313 11.56 -18.27 13.09
N GLY A 314 10.64 -18.22 14.04
CA GLY A 314 10.32 -17.01 14.80
C GLY A 314 9.46 -15.96 14.06
N LEU A 315 9.21 -16.13 12.74
CA LEU A 315 8.40 -15.15 11.99
C LEU A 315 6.92 -15.25 12.32
N ARG A 316 6.41 -16.44 12.70
CA ARG A 316 5.01 -16.60 13.08
C ARG A 316 4.69 -15.78 14.33
N GLU A 317 5.56 -15.86 15.32
CA GLU A 317 5.47 -15.13 16.59
C GLU A 317 5.56 -13.61 16.34
N ALA A 318 6.47 -13.18 15.45
CA ALA A 318 6.58 -11.78 15.05
C ALA A 318 5.31 -11.27 14.35
N LEU A 319 4.68 -12.10 13.53
CA LEU A 319 3.42 -11.77 12.85
C LEU A 319 2.24 -11.72 13.83
N GLU A 320 2.17 -12.62 14.80
CA GLU A 320 1.17 -12.62 15.88
C GLU A 320 1.31 -11.38 16.78
N ALA A 321 2.52 -10.85 16.94
CA ALA A 321 2.80 -9.62 17.68
C ALA A 321 2.55 -8.32 16.87
N SER A 322 2.04 -8.41 15.63
CA SER A 322 1.75 -7.25 14.80
C SER A 322 0.81 -6.26 15.51
N PRO A 323 1.10 -4.95 15.52
CA PRO A 323 0.21 -3.93 16.11
C PRO A 323 -1.07 -3.71 15.31
N VAL A 324 -1.14 -4.29 14.10
CA VAL A 324 -2.33 -4.24 13.24
C VAL A 324 -2.79 -5.63 12.89
N ARG A 325 -4.11 -5.79 12.74
CA ARG A 325 -4.69 -7.07 12.30
C ARG A 325 -4.19 -7.42 10.90
N LEU A 326 -3.61 -8.61 10.76
CA LEU A 326 -3.14 -9.13 9.50
C LEU A 326 -4.30 -9.79 8.72
N SER A 327 -4.54 -9.34 7.50
CA SER A 327 -5.47 -9.96 6.58
C SER A 327 -5.12 -9.66 5.12
N THR A 328 -5.34 -10.63 4.24
CA THR A 328 -5.08 -10.52 2.81
C THR A 328 -6.23 -11.11 2.00
N MET A 329 -6.82 -10.33 1.11
CA MET A 329 -7.91 -10.81 0.23
C MET A 329 -9.05 -11.50 0.99
N GLY A 330 -9.38 -11.01 2.20
CA GLY A 330 -10.43 -11.57 3.05
C GLY A 330 -10.00 -12.73 3.96
N ARG A 331 -8.73 -13.16 3.90
CA ARG A 331 -8.18 -14.27 4.71
C ARG A 331 -7.33 -13.76 5.86
N SER A 332 -7.38 -14.41 7.02
CA SER A 332 -6.58 -14.10 8.21
C SER A 332 -5.17 -14.71 8.14
N LEU A 333 -4.35 -14.44 9.16
CA LEU A 333 -3.02 -15.06 9.34
C LEU A 333 -3.09 -16.58 9.37
N GLU A 334 -4.09 -17.14 10.04
CA GLU A 334 -4.31 -18.58 10.19
C GLU A 334 -4.78 -19.22 8.88
N GLU A 335 -5.56 -18.48 8.08
CA GLU A 335 -6.13 -18.98 6.82
C GLU A 335 -5.13 -18.97 5.65
N ASP A 336 -4.08 -18.15 5.69
CA ASP A 336 -3.07 -18.08 4.62
C ASP A 336 -1.67 -17.73 5.14
N LEU A 337 -1.19 -18.43 6.18
CA LEU A 337 0.11 -18.21 6.80
C LEU A 337 1.28 -18.08 5.80
N PRO A 338 1.38 -18.87 4.70
CA PRO A 338 2.45 -18.73 3.74
C PRO A 338 2.57 -17.35 3.09
N TYR A 339 1.44 -16.65 2.88
CA TYR A 339 1.46 -15.27 2.37
C TYR A 339 2.22 -14.34 3.31
N PHE A 340 1.90 -14.43 4.60
CA PHE A 340 2.46 -13.55 5.62
C PHE A 340 3.93 -13.89 5.89
N LEU A 341 4.29 -15.19 5.90
CA LEU A 341 5.69 -15.62 6.03
C LEU A 341 6.55 -15.19 4.84
N ALA A 342 6.03 -15.24 3.61
CA ALA A 342 6.75 -14.75 2.44
C ALA A 342 7.03 -13.25 2.51
N ALA A 343 6.04 -12.45 2.92
CA ALA A 343 6.20 -11.01 3.11
C ALA A 343 7.15 -10.69 4.28
N ALA A 344 7.04 -11.38 5.42
CA ALA A 344 7.95 -11.21 6.54
C ALA A 344 9.40 -11.63 6.21
N SER A 345 9.58 -12.65 5.37
CA SER A 345 10.90 -13.05 4.88
C SER A 345 11.59 -11.94 4.09
N ALA A 346 10.84 -11.09 3.38
CA ALA A 346 11.40 -9.92 2.71
C ALA A 346 11.90 -8.86 3.70
N GLY A 347 11.16 -8.63 4.79
CA GLY A 347 11.63 -7.79 5.90
C GLY A 347 12.90 -8.34 6.53
N ARG A 348 12.92 -9.65 6.85
CA ARG A 348 14.07 -10.33 7.46
C ARG A 348 15.31 -10.29 6.58
N LEU A 349 15.19 -10.58 5.29
CA LEU A 349 16.30 -10.46 4.35
C LEU A 349 16.83 -9.02 4.33
N THR A 350 15.93 -8.03 4.29
CA THR A 350 16.31 -6.62 4.24
C THR A 350 17.09 -6.19 5.47
N ALA A 351 16.74 -6.68 6.66
CA ALA A 351 17.51 -6.42 7.87
C ALA A 351 19.00 -6.81 7.73
N SER A 352 19.30 -7.89 7.01
CA SER A 352 20.68 -8.36 6.77
C SER A 352 21.45 -7.52 5.74
N LEU A 353 20.76 -6.67 4.97
CA LEU A 353 21.36 -5.77 3.98
C LEU A 353 21.73 -4.42 4.58
N LEU A 354 21.23 -4.11 5.78
CA LEU A 354 21.57 -2.89 6.51
C LEU A 354 22.93 -3.08 7.17
N SER A 355 23.84 -2.13 6.95
CA SER A 355 25.19 -2.12 7.52
C SER A 355 25.21 -1.89 9.02
#